data_AF-A0A972EWA4-F1
#
_entry.id   AF-A0A972EWA4-F1
#
_cell.length_a   1.000
_cell.length_b   1.000
_cell.length_c   1.000
_cell.angle_alpha   90.00
_cell.angle_beta   90.00
_cell.angle_gamma   90.00
#
_symmetry.space_group_name_H-M   'P 1'
#
loop_
_entity.id
_entity.type
_entity.pdbx_description
1 polymer ?
#
loop_
_entity_poly.entity_id
_entity_poly.type
_entity_poly.pdbx_seq_one_letter_code
_entity_poly.pdbx_strand_id
1 'polypeptide(L)'
;MNTTHNSPKVTAPPQIDRLQAKLLPDNQRVRVTLVLNNVECRPTLELSLLDEKQMEIARSTIIGTFNTLVSFTLHLGQHSPNDRLFLQAVVFLNDNEFSDSKKVPVEVGSR
;
A
#
# COMPACT_ATOMS: atom_id res chain seq x y z
N MET A 1 -1.64 48.19 -2.02
CA MET A 1 -2.26 46.85 -2.01
C MET A 1 -1.13 45.84 -1.94
N ASN A 2 -0.84 45.28 -0.76
CA ASN A 2 0.20 44.27 -0.61
C ASN A 2 -0.41 42.89 -0.86
N THR A 3 -0.06 42.27 -1.97
CA THR A 3 -0.33 40.85 -2.23
C THR A 3 0.65 40.02 -1.41
N THR A 4 0.21 39.55 -0.24
CA THR A 4 0.88 38.46 0.48
C THR A 4 0.83 37.21 -0.38
N HIS A 5 1.96 36.85 -0.99
CA HIS A 5 2.19 35.51 -1.52
C HIS A 5 2.04 34.52 -0.35
N ASN A 6 0.93 33.79 -0.32
CA ASN A 6 0.81 32.59 0.49
C ASN A 6 1.92 31.63 0.05
N SER A 7 2.94 31.45 0.88
CA SER A 7 3.87 30.34 0.74
C SER A 7 3.05 29.03 0.73
N PRO A 8 3.35 28.06 -0.16
CA PRO A 8 2.69 26.77 -0.09
C PRO A 8 2.95 26.19 1.30
N LYS A 9 1.85 25.84 1.99
CA LYS A 9 1.90 25.15 3.28
C LYS A 9 2.78 23.92 3.06
N VAL A 10 3.88 23.79 3.80
CA VAL A 10 4.73 22.60 3.70
C VAL A 10 3.90 21.43 4.18
N THR A 11 3.44 20.61 3.24
CA THR A 11 2.66 19.41 3.50
C THR A 11 3.65 18.32 3.91
N ALA A 12 3.41 17.67 5.06
CA ALA A 12 4.31 16.61 5.54
C ALA A 12 4.37 15.46 4.50
N PRO A 13 5.51 14.76 4.36
CA PRO A 13 5.59 13.61 3.46
C PRO A 13 4.56 12.53 3.85
N PRO A 14 3.94 11.82 2.89
CA PRO A 14 2.95 10.79 3.16
C PRO A 14 3.60 9.57 3.82
N GLN A 15 2.97 9.06 4.88
CA GLN A 15 3.39 7.86 5.62
C GLN A 15 2.21 6.89 5.78
N ILE A 16 2.55 5.61 5.97
CA ILE A 16 1.59 4.52 6.15
C ILE A 16 1.24 4.36 7.63
N ASP A 17 0.14 4.97 8.06
CA ASP A 17 -0.41 4.79 9.40
C ASP A 17 -0.80 3.33 9.64
N ARG A 18 -1.53 2.73 8.69
CA ARG A 18 -2.03 1.36 8.82
C ARG A 18 -1.86 0.59 7.52
N LEU A 19 -1.42 -0.66 7.64
CA LEU A 19 -1.40 -1.64 6.57
C LEU A 19 -1.95 -2.94 7.12
N GLN A 20 -2.90 -3.54 6.40
CA GLN A 20 -3.48 -4.84 6.72
C GLN A 20 -3.69 -5.63 5.44
N ALA A 21 -3.48 -6.93 5.54
CA ALA A 21 -3.68 -7.89 4.47
C ALA A 21 -4.37 -9.13 5.02
N LYS A 22 -5.46 -9.57 4.38
CA LYS A 22 -6.22 -10.74 4.80
C LYS A 22 -6.48 -11.67 3.63
N LEU A 23 -6.05 -12.93 3.75
CA LEU A 23 -6.38 -13.98 2.80
C LEU A 23 -7.87 -14.28 2.88
N LEU A 24 -8.55 -14.27 1.73
CA LEU A 24 -9.96 -14.60 1.62
C LEU A 24 -10.16 -16.13 1.64
N PRO A 25 -11.36 -16.62 2.00
CA PRO A 25 -11.62 -18.06 2.18
C PRO A 25 -11.39 -18.95 0.97
N ASP A 26 -11.29 -18.37 -0.23
CA ASP A 26 -10.98 -19.10 -1.46
C ASP A 26 -9.48 -19.39 -1.63
N ASN A 27 -8.64 -18.86 -0.73
CA ASN A 27 -7.18 -18.92 -0.81
C ASN A 27 -6.61 -18.39 -2.12
N GLN A 28 -7.33 -17.52 -2.84
CA GLN A 28 -6.89 -16.98 -4.13
C GLN A 28 -6.85 -15.45 -4.15
N ARG A 29 -7.38 -14.81 -3.12
CA ARG A 29 -7.51 -13.36 -3.05
C ARG A 29 -7.07 -12.84 -1.70
N VAL A 30 -6.37 -11.72 -1.72
CA VAL A 30 -5.98 -10.99 -0.51
C VAL A 30 -6.69 -9.65 -0.49
N ARG A 31 -7.42 -9.39 0.59
CA ARG A 31 -7.98 -8.07 0.85
C ARG A 31 -6.93 -7.18 1.48
N VAL A 32 -6.70 -6.03 0.88
CA VAL A 32 -5.73 -5.03 1.33
C VAL A 32 -6.48 -3.85 1.92
N THR A 33 -6.00 -3.34 3.06
CA THR A 33 -6.43 -2.07 3.63
C THR A 33 -5.20 -1.26 4.01
N LEU A 34 -5.06 -0.08 3.43
CA LEU A 34 -3.96 0.85 3.67
C LEU A 34 -4.53 2.22 4.06
N VAL A 35 -3.95 2.82 5.09
CA VAL A 35 -4.26 4.19 5.53
C VAL A 35 -3.00 5.04 5.44
N LEU A 36 -3.09 6.16 4.72
CA LEU A 36 -2.08 7.20 4.65
C LEU A 36 -2.44 8.37 5.58
N ASN A 37 -1.43 8.96 6.23
CA ASN A 37 -1.62 10.16 7.04
C ASN A 37 -1.74 11.45 6.21
N ASN A 38 -1.19 11.47 4.99
CA ASN A 38 -1.25 12.59 4.05
C ASN A 38 -1.40 12.08 2.61
N VAL A 39 -2.24 12.77 1.83
CA VAL A 39 -2.49 12.51 0.40
C VAL A 39 -2.44 13.77 -0.46
N GLU A 40 -2.10 14.93 0.13
CA GLU A 40 -2.06 16.23 -0.56
C GLU A 40 -1.07 16.22 -1.74
N CYS A 41 0.03 15.45 -1.60
CA CYS A 41 1.05 15.29 -2.64
C CYS A 41 0.72 14.20 -3.68
N ARG A 42 -0.50 13.62 -3.65
CA ARG A 42 -0.96 12.57 -4.57
C ARG A 42 0.05 11.42 -4.74
N PRO A 43 0.43 10.72 -3.67
CA PRO A 43 1.48 9.70 -3.76
C PRO A 43 1.11 8.52 -4.65
N THR A 44 2.14 7.87 -5.19
CA THR A 44 2.05 6.57 -5.82
C THR A 44 2.28 5.49 -4.77
N LEU A 45 1.43 4.46 -4.77
CA LEU A 45 1.56 3.29 -3.92
C LEU A 45 1.97 2.09 -4.76
N GLU A 46 3.05 1.43 -4.39
CA GLU A 46 3.40 0.11 -4.90
C GLU A 46 3.11 -0.94 -3.83
N LEU A 47 2.37 -1.98 -4.21
CA LEU A 47 1.93 -3.03 -3.32
C LEU A 47 2.35 -4.38 -3.90
N SER A 48 3.25 -5.06 -3.21
CA SER A 48 3.77 -6.37 -3.60
C SER A 48 3.35 -7.43 -2.59
N LEU A 49 2.78 -8.53 -3.09
CA LEU A 49 2.59 -9.75 -2.32
C LEU A 49 3.79 -10.66 -2.54
N LEU A 50 4.37 -11.10 -1.43
CA LEU A 50 5.59 -11.88 -1.36
C LEU A 50 5.29 -13.25 -0.75
N ASP A 51 5.94 -14.28 -1.25
CA ASP A 51 5.95 -15.61 -0.63
C ASP A 51 6.94 -15.69 0.55
N GLU A 52 7.10 -16.90 1.12
CA GLU A 52 8.02 -17.14 2.22
C GLU A 52 9.50 -16.89 1.86
N LYS A 53 9.85 -17.02 0.57
CA LYS A 53 11.19 -16.80 0.02
C LYS A 53 11.44 -15.35 -0.37
N GLN A 54 10.50 -14.45 -0.09
CA GLN A 54 10.55 -13.04 -0.48
C GLN A 54 10.45 -12.82 -1.99
N MET A 55 9.93 -13.80 -2.72
CA MET A 55 9.66 -13.67 -4.14
C MET A 55 8.28 -13.05 -4.35
N GLU A 56 8.20 -12.10 -5.28
CA GLU A 56 6.93 -11.48 -5.64
C GLU A 56 6.03 -12.46 -6.40
N ILE A 57 4.80 -12.61 -5.91
CA ILE A 57 3.76 -13.46 -6.53
C ILE A 57 2.60 -12.66 -7.10
N ALA A 58 2.46 -11.39 -6.70
CA ALA A 58 1.52 -10.44 -7.28
C ALA A 58 1.94 -9.00 -6.96
N ARG A 59 1.56 -8.06 -7.82
CA ARG A 59 1.81 -6.62 -7.64
C ARG A 59 0.60 -5.79 -8.07
N SER A 60 0.40 -4.65 -7.43
CA SER A 60 -0.46 -3.58 -7.92
C SER A 60 0.17 -2.22 -7.64
N THR A 61 -0.04 -1.28 -8.55
CA THR A 61 0.40 0.11 -8.41
C THR A 61 -0.82 1.01 -8.48
N ILE A 62 -0.92 1.95 -7.54
CA ILE A 62 -1.98 2.98 -7.50
C ILE A 62 -1.30 4.33 -7.64
N ILE A 63 -1.49 4.97 -8.78
CA ILE A 63 -0.87 6.26 -9.12
C ILE A 63 -1.80 7.40 -8.71
N GLY A 64 -1.27 8.42 -8.05
CA GLY A 64 -2.01 9.65 -7.76
C GLY A 64 -3.08 9.48 -6.68
N THR A 65 -2.76 8.78 -5.59
CA THR A 65 -3.69 8.49 -4.49
C THR A 65 -4.21 9.77 -3.85
N PHE A 66 -5.53 9.95 -3.80
CA PHE A 66 -6.17 11.14 -3.25
C PHE A 66 -7.07 10.87 -2.04
N ASN A 67 -7.30 9.59 -1.71
CA ASN A 67 -8.02 9.17 -0.51
C ASN A 67 -7.03 8.62 0.51
N THR A 68 -7.19 9.00 1.78
CA THR A 68 -6.36 8.48 2.88
C THR A 68 -6.58 6.98 3.09
N LEU A 69 -7.79 6.48 2.83
CA LEU A 69 -8.12 5.06 2.90
C LEU A 69 -8.11 4.44 1.50
N VAL A 70 -7.28 3.41 1.34
CA VAL A 70 -7.24 2.54 0.16
C VAL A 70 -7.66 1.14 0.57
N SER A 71 -8.68 0.59 -0.11
CA SER A 71 -9.18 -0.76 0.13
C SER A 71 -9.50 -1.44 -1.19
N PHE A 72 -8.84 -2.56 -1.48
CA PHE A 72 -9.06 -3.33 -2.69
C PHE A 72 -8.65 -4.79 -2.50
N THR A 73 -8.82 -5.60 -3.54
CA THR A 73 -8.49 -7.03 -3.52
C THR A 73 -7.39 -7.32 -4.55
N LEU A 74 -6.31 -7.95 -4.09
CA LEU A 74 -5.27 -8.53 -4.94
C LEU A 74 -5.60 -9.98 -5.24
N HIS A 75 -5.46 -10.39 -6.50
CA HIS A 75 -5.51 -11.79 -6.88
C HIS A 75 -4.12 -12.40 -6.76
N LEU A 76 -4.04 -13.58 -6.14
CA LEU A 76 -2.82 -14.35 -6.03
C LEU A 76 -2.54 -15.03 -7.37
N GLY A 77 -1.26 -15.04 -7.77
CA GLY A 77 -0.78 -15.96 -8.78
C GLY A 77 -0.68 -17.40 -8.24
N GLN A 78 0.12 -18.23 -8.91
CA GLN A 78 0.45 -19.55 -8.36
C GLN A 78 1.23 -19.38 -7.03
N HIS A 79 0.71 -19.99 -5.98
CA HIS A 79 1.33 -20.09 -4.67
C HIS A 79 0.93 -21.43 -4.04
N SER A 80 1.70 -21.92 -3.05
CA SER A 80 1.30 -23.07 -2.26
C SER A 80 0.28 -22.63 -1.20
N PRO A 81 -0.79 -23.41 -0.94
CA PRO A 81 -1.79 -23.08 0.09
C PRO A 81 -1.22 -22.93 1.51
N ASN A 82 -0.01 -23.43 1.75
CA ASN A 82 0.67 -23.37 3.03
C ASN A 82 1.72 -22.26 3.11
N ASP A 83 1.91 -21.47 2.05
CA ASP A 83 2.92 -20.42 2.03
C ASP A 83 2.56 -19.31 3.01
N ARG A 84 3.55 -18.87 3.79
CA ARG A 84 3.44 -17.64 4.55
C ARG A 84 3.57 -16.47 3.59
N LEU A 85 2.47 -15.75 3.39
CA LEU A 85 2.44 -14.59 2.51
C LEU A 85 2.69 -13.30 3.29
N PHE A 86 3.30 -12.33 2.64
CA PHE A 86 3.52 -10.99 3.16
C PHE A 86 3.03 -9.94 2.16
N LEU A 87 2.41 -8.87 2.64
CA LEU A 87 2.15 -7.68 1.84
C LEU A 87 3.18 -6.62 2.19
N GLN A 88 3.88 -6.11 1.18
CA GLN A 88 4.72 -4.93 1.27
C GLN A 88 4.05 -3.76 0.54
N ALA A 89 4.01 -2.61 1.19
CA ALA A 89 3.60 -1.34 0.60
C ALA A 89 4.81 -0.39 0.56
N VAL A 90 4.97 0.33 -0.54
CA VAL A 90 5.95 1.40 -0.71
C VAL A 90 5.23 2.64 -1.23
N VAL A 91 5.54 3.79 -0.65
CA VAL A 91 4.96 5.09 -1.01
C VAL A 91 6.03 5.92 -1.72
N PHE A 92 5.70 6.41 -2.90
CA PHE A 92 6.55 7.31 -3.69
C PHE A 92 5.86 8.66 -3.92
N LEU A 93 6.67 9.71 -3.94
CA LEU A 93 6.33 11.05 -4.43
C LEU A 93 6.96 11.25 -5.81
N ASN A 94 6.36 12.10 -6.64
CA ASN A 94 6.94 12.54 -7.91
C ASN A 94 7.51 11.39 -8.76
N ASP A 95 6.76 10.29 -8.84
CA ASP A 95 7.04 9.04 -9.54
C ASP A 95 8.30 8.24 -9.12
N ASN A 96 9.17 8.73 -8.24
CA ASN A 96 10.37 7.98 -7.82
C ASN A 96 10.96 8.34 -6.44
N GLU A 97 10.49 9.40 -5.78
CA GLU A 97 11.03 9.81 -4.48
C GLU A 97 10.41 8.96 -3.37
N PHE A 98 11.21 8.09 -2.76
CA PHE A 98 10.77 7.25 -1.65
C PHE A 98 10.27 8.11 -0.47
N SER A 99 9.10 7.76 0.07
CA SER A 99 8.52 8.41 1.24
C SER A 99 8.43 7.47 2.45
N ASP A 100 7.86 6.28 2.27
CA ASP A 100 7.67 5.31 3.36
C ASP A 100 7.52 3.87 2.83
N SER A 101 7.75 2.88 3.70
CA SER A 101 7.41 1.48 3.41
C SER A 101 6.95 0.74 4.67
N LYS A 102 5.97 -0.14 4.49
CA LYS A 102 5.46 -1.00 5.55
C LYS A 102 5.26 -2.41 5.01
N LYS A 103 5.59 -3.40 5.82
CA LYS A 103 5.39 -4.81 5.48
C LYS A 103 4.64 -5.51 6.60
N VAL A 104 3.64 -6.29 6.24
CA VAL A 104 2.80 -7.05 7.19
C VAL A 104 2.61 -8.49 6.72
N PRO A 105 2.49 -9.46 7.64
CA PRO A 105 2.03 -10.79 7.25
C PRO A 105 0.59 -10.72 6.71
N VAL A 106 0.26 -11.61 5.78
CA VAL A 106 -1.13 -11.81 5.36
C VAL A 106 -1.81 -12.68 6.40
N GLU A 107 -2.84 -12.15 7.03
CA GLU A 107 -3.64 -12.88 8.01
C GLU A 107 -4.54 -13.90 7.31
N VAL A 108 -4.55 -15.14 7.80
CA VAL A 108 -5.52 -16.13 7.36
C VAL A 108 -6.85 -15.82 8.04
N GLY A 109 -7.90 -15.52 7.26
CA GLY A 109 -9.21 -15.30 7.84
C GLY A 109 -9.69 -16.54 8.58
N SER A 110 -9.94 -16.41 9.89
CA SER A 110 -10.70 -17.41 10.65
C SER A 110 -12.03 -17.66 9.94
N ARG A 111 -12.32 -18.93 9.68
CA ARG A 111 -13.61 -19.38 9.14
C ARG A 111 -14.73 -19.10 10.14
#